data_AF-A0A2E9A2P8-F1
#
_entry.id   AF-A0A2E9A2P8-F1
#
_cell.length_a   1.000
_cell.length_b   1.000
_cell.length_c   1.000
_cell.angle_alpha   90.00
_cell.angle_beta   90.00
_cell.angle_gamma   90.00
#
_symmetry.space_group_name_H-M   'P 1'
#
loop_
_entity.id
_entity.type
_entity.pdbx_description
1 polymer ?
#
loop_
_entity_poly.entity_id
_entity_poly.type
_entity_poly.pdbx_seq_one_letter_code
_entity_poly.pdbx_strand_id
1 'polypeptide(L)'
;SFYPNKQSDFFMIFYVAIFAGIFSFIFWNKGVLIIGANRAGVFLHLIPLFSSIWAIFILGERFSIYHAFGISFIIAGIILANYKTSK
;
A
#
# COMPACT_ATOMS: atom_id res chain seq x y z
N SER A 1 -29.62 -5.72 9.66
CA SER A 1 -29.59 -6.32 8.32
C SER A 1 -28.18 -6.28 7.77
N PHE A 2 -27.71 -7.37 7.16
CA PHE A 2 -26.38 -7.47 6.54
C PHE A 2 -26.23 -6.59 5.29
N TYR A 3 -27.34 -6.27 4.62
CA TYR A 3 -27.34 -5.47 3.39
C TYR A 3 -27.13 -3.98 3.65
N PRO A 4 -26.37 -3.28 2.78
CA PRO A 4 -26.21 -1.84 2.84
C PRO A 4 -27.59 -1.17 2.73
N ASN A 5 -27.90 -0.31 3.71
CA ASN A 5 -29.19 0.38 3.76
C ASN A 5 -29.04 1.90 3.74
N LYS A 6 -27.84 2.43 4.00
CA LYS A 6 -27.57 3.86 3.95
C LYS A 6 -26.90 4.19 2.62
N GLN A 7 -27.18 5.40 2.14
CA GLN A 7 -26.51 5.94 0.95
C GLN A 7 -24.98 5.97 1.12
N SER A 8 -24.48 6.21 2.34
CA SER A 8 -23.05 6.16 2.66
C SER A 8 -22.42 4.79 2.37
N ASP A 9 -23.16 3.70 2.64
CA ASP A 9 -22.64 2.34 2.48
C ASP A 9 -22.41 2.04 0.99
N PHE A 10 -23.33 2.47 0.14
CA PHE A 10 -23.19 2.35 -1.32
C PHE A 10 -22.01 3.19 -1.84
N PHE A 11 -21.80 4.40 -1.32
CA PHE A 11 -20.64 5.22 -1.69
C PHE A 11 -19.32 4.58 -1.26
N MET A 12 -19.25 4.00 -0.06
CA MET A 12 -18.05 3.28 0.41
C MET A 12 -17.75 2.07 -0.47
N ILE A 13 -18.77 1.26 -0.77
CA ILE A 13 -18.63 0.09 -1.67
C ILE A 13 -18.14 0.53 -3.04
N PHE A 14 -18.75 1.57 -3.62
CA PHE A 14 -18.36 2.10 -4.92
C PHE A 14 -16.91 2.59 -4.92
N TYR A 15 -16.53 3.38 -3.90
CA TYR A 15 -15.17 3.87 -3.75
C TYR A 15 -14.14 2.73 -3.67
N VAL A 16 -14.36 1.74 -2.80
CA VAL A 16 -13.45 0.60 -2.64
C VAL A 16 -13.39 -0.25 -3.90
N ALA A 17 -14.53 -0.53 -4.54
CA ALA A 17 -14.58 -1.33 -5.76
C ALA A 17 -13.80 -0.70 -6.92
N ILE A 18 -13.93 0.60 -7.12
CA ILE A 18 -13.26 1.31 -8.23
C ILE A 18 -11.77 1.52 -7.93
N PHE A 19 -11.44 2.12 -6.78
CA PHE A 19 -10.06 2.54 -6.50
C PHE A 19 -9.20 1.41 -5.94
N ALA A 20 -9.64 0.77 -4.85
CA ALA A 20 -8.87 -0.29 -4.21
C ALA A 20 -8.99 -1.65 -4.94
N GLY A 21 -10.09 -1.86 -5.67
CA GLY A 21 -10.28 -2.98 -6.57
C GLY A 21 -9.66 -2.71 -7.95
N ILE A 22 -10.47 -2.17 -8.87
CA ILE A 22 -10.16 -2.14 -10.31
C ILE A 22 -8.84 -1.41 -10.60
N PHE A 23 -8.69 -0.16 -10.16
CA PHE A 23 -7.50 0.63 -10.48
C PHE A 23 -6.24 0.10 -9.83
N SER A 24 -6.32 -0.33 -8.56
CA SER A 24 -5.19 -0.97 -7.87
C SER A 24 -4.68 -2.19 -8.65
N PHE A 25 -5.57 -3.09 -9.08
CA PHE A 25 -5.17 -4.27 -9.84
C PHE A 25 -4.59 -3.93 -11.22
N ILE A 26 -5.17 -2.95 -11.93
CA ILE A 26 -4.64 -2.52 -13.23
C ILE A 26 -3.22 -1.96 -13.07
N PHE A 27 -3.00 -1.08 -12.10
CA PHE A 27 -1.69 -0.48 -11.87
C PHE A 27 -0.67 -1.50 -11.34
N TRP A 28 -1.10 -2.41 -10.46
CA TRP A 28 -0.25 -3.49 -9.98
C TRP A 28 0.21 -4.39 -11.14
N ASN A 29 -0.72 -4.89 -11.94
CA ASN A 29 -0.39 -5.77 -13.07
C ASN A 29 0.50 -5.06 -14.09
N LYS A 30 0.22 -3.79 -14.39
CA LYS A 30 1.06 -2.99 -15.30
C LYS A 30 2.45 -2.75 -14.71
N GLY A 31 2.56 -2.48 -13.42
CA GLY A 31 3.84 -2.36 -12.71
C GLY A 31 4.64 -3.66 -12.79
N VAL A 32 4.03 -4.78 -12.41
CA VAL A 32 4.64 -6.12 -12.50
C VAL A 32 5.10 -6.43 -13.92
N LEU A 33 4.33 -6.07 -14.94
CA LEU A 33 4.70 -6.24 -16.34
C LEU A 33 5.96 -5.43 -16.72
N ILE A 34 6.11 -4.20 -16.20
CA ILE A 34 7.22 -3.30 -16.53
C ILE A 34 8.51 -3.69 -15.80
N ILE A 35 8.46 -4.03 -14.51
CA ILE A 35 9.67 -4.27 -13.69
C ILE A 35 9.92 -5.74 -13.33
N GLY A 36 8.97 -6.63 -13.64
CA GLY A 36 9.00 -8.04 -13.29
C GLY A 36 8.51 -8.33 -11.88
N ALA A 37 7.96 -9.53 -11.68
CA ALA A 37 7.35 -9.95 -10.40
C ALA A 37 8.33 -9.89 -9.21
N ASN A 38 9.59 -10.28 -9.42
CA ASN A 38 10.60 -10.30 -8.35
C ASN A 38 10.86 -8.89 -7.78
N ARG A 39 11.00 -7.88 -8.65
CA ARG A 39 11.22 -6.48 -8.21
C ARG A 39 9.94 -5.85 -7.68
N ALA A 40 8.81 -6.10 -8.34
CA ALA A 40 7.52 -5.58 -7.92
C ALA A 40 7.12 -6.06 -6.51
N GLY A 41 7.39 -7.34 -6.17
CA GLY A 41 7.06 -7.91 -4.86
C GLY A 41 7.63 -7.13 -3.68
N VAL A 42 8.82 -6.54 -3.83
CA VAL A 42 9.45 -5.73 -2.77
C VAL A 42 8.63 -4.49 -2.43
N PHE A 43 7.91 -3.90 -3.39
CA PHE A 43 7.06 -2.72 -3.17
C PHE A 43 5.81 -3.04 -2.33
N LEU A 44 5.41 -4.31 -2.17
CA LEU A 44 4.32 -4.69 -1.26
C LEU A 44 4.65 -4.35 0.20
N HIS A 45 5.93 -4.23 0.57
CA HIS A 45 6.33 -3.75 1.88
C HIS A 45 5.98 -2.28 2.13
N LEU A 46 5.58 -1.51 1.10
CA LEU A 46 5.02 -0.18 1.29
C LEU A 46 3.59 -0.20 1.84
N ILE A 47 2.87 -1.32 1.77
CA ILE A 47 1.50 -1.45 2.32
C ILE A 47 1.48 -1.10 3.82
N PRO A 48 2.28 -1.75 4.69
CA PRO A 48 2.31 -1.39 6.11
C PRO A 48 2.79 0.05 6.35
N LEU A 49 3.73 0.57 5.55
CA LEU A 49 4.18 1.97 5.62
C LEU A 49 3.01 2.94 5.43
N PHE A 50 2.29 2.82 4.31
CA PHE A 50 1.17 3.70 4.01
C PHE A 50 0.00 3.47 4.98
N SER A 51 -0.23 2.23 5.42
CA SER A 51 -1.23 1.92 6.44
C SER A 51 -0.97 2.70 7.74
N SER A 52 0.27 2.66 8.25
CA SER A 52 0.64 3.42 9.45
C SER A 52 0.54 4.92 9.24
N ILE A 53 0.98 5.44 8.09
CA ILE A 53 0.84 6.86 7.74
C ILE A 53 -0.63 7.28 7.80
N TRP A 54 -1.51 6.55 7.13
CA TRP A 54 -2.95 6.85 7.14
C TRP A 54 -3.57 6.68 8.52
N ALA A 55 -3.14 5.70 9.32
CA ALA A 55 -3.64 5.52 10.69
C ALA A 55 -3.30 6.72 11.58
N ILE A 56 -2.08 7.25 11.47
CA ILE A 56 -1.66 8.46 12.19
C ILE A 56 -2.50 9.68 11.75
N PHE A 57 -2.69 9.87 10.44
CA PHE A 57 -3.39 11.06 9.93
C PHE A 57 -4.91 11.02 10.08
N ILE A 58 -5.54 9.86 9.86
CA ILE A 58 -7.00 9.71 9.85
C ILE A 58 -7.53 9.28 11.21
N LEU A 59 -6.88 8.31 11.87
CA LEU A 59 -7.32 7.82 13.17
C LEU A 59 -6.69 8.59 14.35
N GLY A 60 -5.72 9.47 14.09
CA GLY A 60 -5.06 10.26 15.12
C GLY A 60 -4.11 9.42 15.99
N GLU A 61 -3.62 8.29 15.48
CA GLU A 61 -2.63 7.48 16.19
C GLU A 61 -1.34 8.28 16.44
N ARG A 62 -0.74 8.08 17.63
CA ARG A 62 0.49 8.78 17.97
C ARG A 62 1.67 8.18 17.22
N PHE A 63 2.43 9.03 16.55
CA PHE A 63 3.71 8.63 15.98
C PHE A 63 4.69 8.24 17.09
N SER A 64 4.98 6.95 17.17
CA SER A 64 6.01 6.38 18.04
C SER A 64 7.30 6.02 17.29
N ILE A 65 8.40 5.84 18.03
CA ILE A 65 9.75 5.54 17.52
C ILE A 65 9.79 4.27 16.65
N TYR A 66 8.95 3.27 16.94
CA TYR A 66 8.90 2.04 16.15
C TYR A 66 8.37 2.28 14.73
N HIS A 67 7.54 3.31 14.52
CA HIS A 67 7.18 3.72 13.16
C HIS A 67 8.44 4.19 12.43
N ALA A 68 9.22 5.10 13.02
CA ALA A 68 10.45 5.61 12.39
C ALA A 68 11.41 4.47 11.95
N PHE A 69 11.64 3.49 12.83
CA PHE A 69 12.45 2.32 12.49
C PHE A 69 11.82 1.46 11.39
N GLY A 70 10.51 1.20 11.45
CA GLY A 70 9.79 0.45 10.43
C GLY A 70 9.87 1.12 9.05
N ILE A 71 9.64 2.44 8.98
CA ILE A 71 9.77 3.24 7.76
C ILE A 71 11.20 3.13 7.22
N SER A 72 12.21 3.30 8.07
CA SER A 72 13.62 3.22 7.69
C SER A 72 13.98 1.84 7.10
N PHE A 73 13.55 0.75 7.74
CA PHE A 73 13.81 -0.61 7.26
C PHE A 73 13.12 -0.91 5.93
N ILE A 74 11.89 -0.45 5.72
CA ILE A 74 11.17 -0.62 4.45
C ILE A 74 11.92 0.09 3.32
N ILE A 75 12.31 1.36 3.54
CA ILE A 75 13.04 2.15 2.54
C ILE A 75 14.39 1.51 2.24
N ALA A 76 15.15 1.13 3.26
CA ALA A 76 16.45 0.48 3.10
C ALA A 76 16.34 -0.84 2.33
N GLY A 77 15.34 -1.67 2.65
CA GLY A 77 15.09 -2.93 1.95
C GLY A 77 14.76 -2.73 0.47
N ILE A 78 13.91 -1.74 0.15
CA ILE A 78 13.57 -1.41 -1.25
C ILE A 78 14.81 -0.94 -2.02
N ILE A 79 15.62 -0.06 -1.43
CA ILE A 79 16.84 0.43 -2.06
C ILE A 79 17.80 -0.72 -2.31
N LEU A 80 18.07 -1.56 -1.29
CA LEU A 80 19.01 -2.67 -1.40
C LEU A 80 18.57 -3.71 -2.44
N ALA A 81 17.28 -4.08 -2.44
CA ALA A 81 16.75 -5.09 -3.35
C ALA A 81 16.70 -4.62 -4.81
N ASN A 82 16.59 -3.31 -5.04
CA ASN A 82 16.60 -2.73 -6.39
C ASN A 82 17.98 -2.17 -6.79
N TYR A 83 18.95 -2.18 -5.88
CA TYR A 83 20.31 -1.79 -6.20
C TYR A 83 20.87 -2.78 -7.22
N LYS A 84 21.30 -2.26 -8.37
CA LYS A 84 21.83 -3.07 -9.46
C LYS A 84 23.21 -3.57 -9.03
N THR A 85 23.30 -4.82 -8.56
CA THR A 85 24.59 -5.50 -8.44
C THR A 85 25.11 -5.71 -9.86
N SER A 86 25.99 -4.81 -10.31
CA SER A 86 26.80 -5.01 -11.51
C SER A 86 27.68 -6.22 -11.25
N LYS A 87 27.29 -7.38 -11.78
CA LYS A 87 28.21 -8.47 -12.09
C LYS A 87 28.49 -8.43 -13.57
#